data_AF-A0ABD1LVH8-F1
#
_entry.id   AF-A0ABD1LVH8-F1
#
_cell.length_a   1.000
_cell.length_b   1.000
_cell.length_c   1.000
_cell.angle_alpha   90.00
_cell.angle_beta   90.00
_cell.angle_gamma   90.00
#
_symmetry.space_group_name_H-M   'P 1'
#
loop_
_entity.id
_entity.type
_entity.pdbx_description
1 polymer ?
#
loop_
_entity_poly.entity_id
_entity_poly.type
_entity_poly.pdbx_seq_one_letter_code
_entity_poly.pdbx_strand_id
1 'polypeptide(L)'
;MSTSRGASSGVSMDYLAPIWLSTKLAQTQGIDSRVRKKFKGCTLMPNIGYGSDKKTRHYQPNGFKKFVVPNVEDLTYCSEITHNVSTRKRKNIVERASHLNVVVTNKTARLRSQEDE
;
A
#
# COMPACT_ATOMS: atom_id res chain seq x y z
N MET A 1 41.68 -11.97 -38.90
CA MET A 1 41.76 -12.76 -37.65
C MET A 1 41.69 -11.79 -36.47
N SER A 2 40.54 -11.72 -35.78
CA SER A 2 40.43 -11.49 -34.32
C SER A 2 38.95 -11.28 -33.92
N THR A 3 38.37 -12.39 -33.47
CA THR A 3 37.31 -12.58 -32.45
C THR A 3 36.45 -11.41 -31.94
N SER A 4 35.13 -11.56 -32.16
CA SER A 4 34.01 -11.61 -31.20
C SER A 4 34.10 -10.94 -29.82
N ARG A 5 32.98 -10.28 -29.44
CA ARG A 5 32.20 -10.32 -28.17
C ARG A 5 31.23 -9.12 -28.20
N GLY A 6 29.93 -9.30 -28.43
CA GLY A 6 29.02 -9.80 -27.40
C GLY A 6 28.66 -8.67 -26.43
N ALA A 7 27.84 -7.70 -26.85
CA ALA A 7 27.29 -6.69 -25.96
C ALA A 7 26.16 -7.33 -25.13
N SER A 8 26.56 -8.00 -24.05
CA SER A 8 25.62 -8.42 -23.00
C SER A 8 24.97 -7.17 -22.44
N SER A 9 23.67 -7.02 -22.67
CA SER A 9 22.80 -6.09 -21.97
C SER A 9 23.13 -6.17 -20.48
N GLY A 10 23.71 -5.09 -19.96
CA GLY A 10 24.05 -4.95 -18.55
C GLY A 10 22.78 -4.96 -17.71
N VAL A 11 22.32 -6.15 -17.36
CA VAL A 11 21.53 -6.33 -16.15
C VAL A 11 22.57 -6.28 -15.05
N SER A 12 22.74 -5.09 -14.44
CA SER A 12 23.57 -4.92 -13.25
C SER A 12 23.10 -5.93 -12.21
N MET A 13 23.88 -7.00 -12.08
CA MET A 13 23.65 -8.13 -11.22
C MET A 13 24.05 -7.75 -9.79
N ASP A 14 23.37 -6.74 -9.26
CA ASP A 14 23.63 -6.21 -7.94
C ASP A 14 22.32 -6.23 -7.14
N TYR A 15 22.26 -7.21 -6.22
CA TYR A 15 21.36 -7.30 -5.07
C TYR A 15 19.93 -7.79 -5.33
N LEU A 16 19.80 -9.09 -5.64
CA LEU A 16 18.73 -9.87 -5.02
C LEU A 16 19.02 -9.95 -3.51
N ALA A 17 18.41 -9.06 -2.73
CA ALA A 17 18.33 -9.26 -1.29
C ALA A 17 17.76 -10.67 -1.05
N PRO A 18 18.35 -11.46 -0.14
CA PRO A 18 17.91 -12.83 0.03
C PRO A 18 16.45 -12.85 0.48
N ILE A 19 15.67 -13.80 -0.04
CA ILE A 19 14.21 -13.90 0.14
C ILE A 19 13.81 -13.94 1.64
N TRP A 20 14.72 -14.36 2.53
CA TRP A 20 14.50 -14.40 3.97
C TRP A 20 14.66 -13.05 4.68
N LEU A 21 15.28 -12.05 4.05
CA LEU A 21 15.40 -10.71 4.63
C LEU A 21 14.11 -9.93 4.39
N SER A 22 13.43 -9.56 5.47
CA SER A 22 12.17 -8.81 5.41
C SER A 22 12.37 -7.43 4.77
N THR A 23 11.45 -7.04 3.89
CA THR A 23 11.35 -5.69 3.30
C THR A 23 11.05 -4.60 4.35
N LYS A 24 10.73 -5.00 5.59
CA LYS A 24 10.43 -4.08 6.68
C LYS A 24 11.67 -3.25 7.04
N LEU A 25 11.46 -1.95 7.17
CA LEU A 25 12.49 -1.02 7.61
C LEU A 25 12.92 -1.32 9.05
N ALA A 26 14.12 -1.86 9.21
CA ALA A 26 14.75 -2.08 10.49
C ALA A 26 15.89 -1.09 10.68
N GLN A 27 15.95 -0.45 11.86
CA GLN A 27 17.10 0.36 12.19
C GLN A 27 18.31 -0.55 12.37
N THR A 28 19.29 -0.41 11.47
CA THR A 28 20.53 -1.18 11.54
C THR A 28 21.28 -0.81 12.82
N GLN A 29 21.68 -1.80 13.62
CA GLN A 29 22.35 -1.59 14.91
C GLN A 29 23.89 -1.69 14.82
N GLY A 30 24.42 -2.32 13.76
CA GLY A 30 25.84 -2.62 13.64
C GLY A 30 26.76 -1.38 13.56
N ILE A 31 27.95 -1.49 14.13
CA ILE A 31 28.93 -0.40 14.17
C ILE A 31 29.38 0.04 12.77
N ASP A 32 29.45 -0.88 11.81
CA ASP A 32 29.92 -0.62 10.44
C ASP A 32 28.81 -0.43 9.40
N SER A 33 27.56 -0.30 9.84
CA SER A 33 26.45 0.00 8.92
C SER A 33 26.64 1.36 8.26
N ARG A 34 26.83 1.33 6.93
CA ARG A 34 26.91 2.55 6.10
C ARG A 34 25.62 3.37 6.16
N VAL A 35 24.47 2.68 6.24
CA VAL A 35 23.15 3.30 6.37
C VAL A 35 23.02 4.03 7.71
N ARG A 36 23.45 3.42 8.83
CA ARG A 36 23.43 4.06 10.17
C ARG A 36 24.32 5.29 10.24
N LYS A 37 25.50 5.22 9.62
CA LYS A 37 26.45 6.33 9.51
C LYS A 37 26.01 7.42 8.52
N LYS A 38 24.89 7.22 7.79
CA LYS A 38 24.30 8.18 6.83
C LYS A 38 25.27 8.60 5.71
N PHE A 39 26.05 7.65 5.18
CA PHE A 39 26.87 7.92 4.00
C PHE A 39 25.99 8.27 2.79
N LYS A 40 26.48 9.18 1.95
CA LYS A 40 25.85 9.51 0.66
C LYS A 40 25.81 8.26 -0.24
N GLY A 41 24.75 8.11 -1.04
CA GLY A 41 24.55 6.94 -1.92
C GLY A 41 23.94 5.71 -1.25
N CYS A 42 23.74 5.72 0.08
CA CYS A 42 22.96 4.71 0.79
C CYS A 42 21.48 5.13 0.94
N THR A 43 20.60 4.17 1.23
CA THR A 43 19.18 4.45 1.49
C THR A 43 19.00 5.38 2.69
N LEU A 44 18.12 6.37 2.55
CA LEU A 44 17.86 7.35 3.61
C LEU A 44 17.05 6.71 4.73
N MET A 45 17.47 6.97 5.97
CA MET A 45 16.73 6.55 7.16
C MET A 45 15.49 7.43 7.37
N PRO A 46 14.38 6.86 7.87
CA PRO A 46 13.17 7.59 8.14
C PRO A 46 13.44 8.60 9.27
N ASN A 47 12.92 9.81 9.12
CA ASN A 47 13.03 10.88 10.11
C ASN A 47 11.69 11.62 10.22
N ILE A 48 11.52 12.41 11.29
CA ILE A 48 10.29 13.17 11.55
C ILE A 48 10.01 14.19 10.44
N GLY A 49 11.04 14.69 9.77
CA GLY A 49 10.94 15.68 8.69
C GLY A 49 10.29 15.18 7.40
N TYR A 50 10.21 13.86 7.19
CA TYR A 50 9.45 13.29 6.07
C TYR A 50 7.94 13.18 6.33
N GLY A 51 7.47 13.58 7.52
CA GLY A 51 6.04 13.50 7.84
C GLY A 51 5.20 14.46 7.01
N SER A 52 4.06 13.98 6.51
CA SER A 52 3.07 14.81 5.81
C SER A 52 2.39 15.81 6.76
N ASP A 53 1.86 16.90 6.19
CA ASP A 53 1.14 17.94 6.92
C ASP A 53 0.03 17.37 7.80
N LYS A 54 -0.16 17.98 8.98
CA LYS A 54 -1.19 17.53 9.94
C LYS A 54 -2.60 17.53 9.33
N LYS A 55 -2.88 18.46 8.41
CA LYS A 55 -4.17 18.58 7.74
C LYS A 55 -4.42 17.47 6.73
N THR A 56 -3.40 17.00 6.01
CA THR A 56 -3.52 16.03 4.91
C THR A 56 -3.13 14.61 5.31
N ARG A 57 -2.64 14.43 6.54
CA ARG A 57 -2.32 13.10 7.08
C ARG A 57 -3.55 12.20 7.04
N HIS A 58 -3.35 10.96 6.57
CA HIS A 58 -4.39 9.91 6.45
C HIS A 58 -5.48 10.14 5.39
N TYR A 59 -5.29 11.10 4.48
CA TYR A 59 -6.15 11.23 3.30
C TYR A 59 -5.79 10.19 2.24
N GLN A 60 -6.80 9.70 1.56
CA GLN A 60 -6.65 8.99 0.30
C GLN A 60 -6.40 9.99 -0.84
N PRO A 61 -5.84 9.56 -1.99
CA PRO A 61 -5.60 10.44 -3.15
C PRO A 61 -6.87 11.02 -3.76
N ASN A 62 -8.05 10.48 -3.44
CA ASN A 62 -9.35 11.02 -3.81
C ASN A 62 -9.80 12.23 -2.97
N GLY A 63 -9.01 12.65 -1.97
CA GLY A 63 -9.33 13.78 -1.11
C GLY A 63 -10.23 13.45 0.09
N PHE A 64 -10.55 12.18 0.33
CA PHE A 64 -11.34 11.75 1.49
C PHE A 64 -10.47 11.09 2.58
N LYS A 65 -10.92 11.19 3.83
CA LYS A 65 -10.43 10.32 4.91
C LYS A 65 -11.22 9.02 4.90
N LYS A 66 -10.52 7.90 4.87
CA LYS A 66 -11.14 6.58 4.89
C LYS A 66 -11.49 6.16 6.30
N PHE A 67 -12.73 5.71 6.50
CA PHE A 67 -13.18 5.10 7.75
C PHE A 67 -13.46 3.63 7.55
N VAL A 68 -12.92 2.78 8.43
CA VAL A 68 -13.14 1.34 8.37
C VAL A 68 -14.45 1.02 9.09
N VAL A 69 -15.43 0.49 8.34
CA VAL A 69 -16.81 0.32 8.82
C VAL A 69 -17.20 -1.17 8.81
N PRO A 70 -17.72 -1.72 9.93
CA PRO A 70 -18.23 -3.09 9.99
C PRO A 70 -19.73 -3.21 9.71
N ASN A 71 -20.52 -2.17 10.02
CA ASN A 71 -21.99 -2.20 10.04
C ASN A 71 -22.62 -1.13 9.14
N VAL A 72 -23.94 -1.21 8.94
CA VAL A 72 -24.70 -0.30 8.08
C VAL A 72 -24.91 1.08 8.73
N GLU A 73 -24.92 1.14 10.07
CA GLU A 73 -25.19 2.36 10.84
C GLU A 73 -24.03 3.35 10.80
N ASP A 74 -22.79 2.86 10.68
CA ASP A 74 -21.57 3.68 10.77
C ASP A 74 -21.12 4.28 9.41
N LEU A 75 -22.00 4.31 8.41
CA LEU A 75 -21.71 4.82 7.07
C LEU A 75 -21.54 6.35 7.10
N THR A 76 -20.29 6.80 7.23
CA THR A 76 -19.91 8.22 7.23
C THR A 76 -18.85 8.52 6.16
N TYR A 77 -19.08 9.58 5.38
CA TYR A 77 -18.16 10.14 4.36
C TYR A 77 -17.64 9.15 3.31
N CYS A 78 -16.40 8.66 3.48
CA CYS A 78 -15.80 7.64 2.66
C CYS A 78 -15.51 6.43 3.53
N SER A 79 -16.13 5.30 3.18
CA SER A 79 -16.09 4.09 3.99
C SER A 79 -15.30 2.97 3.31
N GLU A 80 -14.58 2.19 4.10
CA GLU A 80 -13.89 0.98 3.71
C GLU A 80 -14.49 -0.19 4.50
N ILE A 81 -15.08 -1.16 3.82
CA ILE A 81 -15.71 -2.30 4.49
C ILE A 81 -14.63 -3.19 5.10
N THR A 82 -14.76 -3.50 6.39
CA THR A 82 -13.86 -4.43 7.10
C THR A 82 -13.74 -5.79 6.40
N HIS A 83 -12.54 -6.37 6.45
CA HIS A 83 -12.23 -7.68 5.86
C HIS A 83 -13.08 -8.83 6.43
N ASN A 84 -13.49 -8.76 7.69
CA ASN A 84 -14.32 -9.77 8.37
C ASN A 84 -15.78 -9.80 7.86
N VAL A 85 -16.28 -8.73 7.22
CA VAL A 85 -17.69 -8.67 6.80
C VAL A 85 -17.96 -9.64 5.65
N SER A 86 -18.98 -10.48 5.82
CA SER A 86 -19.44 -11.46 4.83
C SER A 86 -20.16 -10.81 3.64
N THR A 87 -20.28 -11.55 2.54
CA THR A 87 -20.85 -11.07 1.27
C THR A 87 -22.29 -10.59 1.39
N ARG A 88 -23.13 -11.26 2.17
CA ARG A 88 -24.54 -10.88 2.39
C ARG A 88 -24.64 -9.50 3.06
N LYS A 89 -23.86 -9.25 4.12
CA LYS A 89 -23.83 -7.94 4.79
C LYS A 89 -23.23 -6.86 3.88
N ARG A 90 -22.23 -7.21 3.06
CA ARG A 90 -21.61 -6.30 2.08
C ARG A 90 -22.63 -5.75 1.07
N LYS A 91 -23.54 -6.58 0.57
CA LYS A 91 -24.62 -6.13 -0.35
C LYS A 91 -25.47 -5.02 0.31
N ASN A 92 -25.96 -5.28 1.52
CA ASN A 92 -26.75 -4.30 2.28
C ASN A 92 -26.00 -2.98 2.55
N ILE A 93 -24.70 -3.06 2.86
CA ILE A 93 -23.85 -1.89 3.08
C ILE A 93 -23.70 -1.08 1.78
N VAL A 94 -23.46 -1.75 0.65
CA VAL A 94 -23.30 -1.11 -0.66
C VAL A 94 -24.60 -0.47 -1.14
N GLU A 95 -25.73 -1.13 -0.93
CA GLU A 95 -27.07 -0.59 -1.23
C GLU A 95 -27.37 0.65 -0.38
N ARG A 96 -27.15 0.56 0.94
CA ARG A 96 -27.38 1.70 1.84
C ARG A 96 -26.45 2.87 1.53
N ALA A 97 -25.18 2.61 1.23
CA ALA A 97 -24.23 3.65 0.83
C ALA A 97 -24.64 4.36 -0.46
N SER A 98 -25.28 3.63 -1.40
CA SER A 98 -25.81 4.21 -2.63
C SER A 98 -26.97 5.18 -2.35
N HIS A 99 -27.85 4.86 -1.39
CA HIS A 99 -28.91 5.79 -0.97
C HIS A 99 -28.37 7.04 -0.26
N LEU A 100 -27.28 6.90 0.51
CA LEU A 100 -26.66 7.99 1.27
C LEU A 100 -25.64 8.79 0.45
N ASN A 101 -25.38 8.41 -0.80
CA ASN A 101 -24.33 8.98 -1.66
C ASN A 101 -22.92 8.98 -0.99
N VAL A 102 -22.63 7.92 -0.24
CA VAL A 102 -21.34 7.70 0.44
C VAL A 102 -20.43 6.88 -0.46
N VAL A 103 -19.18 7.32 -0.62
CA VAL A 103 -18.20 6.62 -1.47
C VAL A 103 -17.59 5.44 -0.69
N VAL A 104 -17.79 4.22 -1.19
CA VAL A 104 -17.16 3.00 -0.63
C VAL A 104 -15.92 2.64 -1.45
N THR A 105 -14.75 2.58 -0.80
CA THR A 105 -13.47 2.32 -1.49
C THR A 105 -13.42 0.91 -2.10
N ASN A 106 -13.92 -0.10 -1.39
CA ASN A 106 -13.88 -1.51 -1.78
C ASN A 106 -15.26 -2.06 -2.18
N LYS A 107 -16.01 -1.31 -3.01
CA LYS A 107 -17.41 -1.61 -3.39
C LYS A 107 -17.58 -3.01 -4.01
N THR A 108 -16.66 -3.45 -4.86
CA THR A 108 -16.74 -4.73 -5.60
C THR A 108 -16.15 -5.91 -4.83
N ALA A 109 -15.56 -5.69 -3.66
CA ALA A 109 -14.81 -6.72 -2.96
C ALA A 109 -15.71 -7.87 -2.45
N ARG A 110 -15.38 -9.11 -2.85
CA ARG A 110 -16.11 -10.37 -2.54
C ARG A 110 -17.52 -10.47 -3.16
N LEU A 111 -17.93 -9.49 -3.96
CA LEU A 111 -19.16 -9.54 -4.75
C LEU A 111 -18.79 -9.95 -6.17
N ARG A 112 -18.46 -11.23 -6.37
CA ARG A 112 -18.40 -11.81 -7.71
C ARG A 112 -19.67 -12.62 -7.94
N SER A 113 -20.50 -12.15 -8.86
CA SER A 113 -21.52 -12.95 -9.52
C SER A 113 -20.86 -13.70 -10.68
N GLN A 114 -21.32 -14.93 -10.96
CA GLN A 114 -20.92 -15.70 -12.14
C GLN A 114 -21.52 -15.14 -13.46
N GLU A 115 -21.99 -13.89 -13.48
CA GLU A 115 -22.88 -13.35 -14.52
C GLU A 115 -22.32 -12.06 -15.17
N ASP A 116 -20.99 -11.98 -15.34
CA ASP A 116 -20.34 -11.00 -16.21
C ASP A 116 -19.53 -11.77 -17.27
N GLU A 117 -20.23 -12.46 -18.19
CA GLU A 117 -19.73 -12.92 -19.51
C GLU A 117 -20.69 -12.44 -20.61
#